data_AF-A0A3S1FWC7-F1
#
_entry.id   AF-A0A3S1FWC7-F1
#
_cell.length_a   1.000
_cell.length_b   1.000
_cell.length_c   1.000
_cell.angle_alpha   90.00
_cell.angle_beta   90.00
_cell.angle_gamma   90.00
#
_symmetry.space_group_name_H-M   'P 1'
#
loop_
_entity.id
_entity.type
_entity.pdbx_description
1 polymer ?
#
loop_
_entity_poly.entity_id
_entity_poly.type
_entity_poly.pdbx_seq_one_letter_code
_entity_poly.pdbx_strand_id
1 'polypeptide(L)' 'YYGPLGFKRIPRGQISMPRPVDLDRLLSHEIAPGAVSRLVGEVCHADQARVAAHVAAMA' A
#
# COMPACT_ATOMS: atom_id res chain seq x y z
N TYR A 1 -10.62 0.85 -16.86
CA TYR A 1 -9.38 1.46 -17.37
C TYR A 1 -8.14 0.73 -16.86
N TYR A 2 -7.88 0.69 -15.55
CA TYR A 2 -6.64 0.09 -15.01
C TYR A 2 -6.64 -1.45 -14.87
N GLY A 3 -7.81 -2.09 -14.82
CA GLY A 3 -7.92 -3.56 -14.66
C GLY A 3 -7.13 -4.37 -15.71
N PRO A 4 -7.23 -4.07 -17.02
CA PRO A 4 -6.42 -4.73 -18.06
C PRO A 4 -4.90 -4.59 -17.90
N LEU A 5 -4.43 -3.58 -17.16
CA LEU A 5 -3.01 -3.39 -16.83
C LEU A 5 -2.58 -4.14 -15.55
N GLY A 6 -3.44 -5.02 -15.03
CA GLY A 6 -3.15 -5.83 -13.85
C GLY A 6 -3.32 -5.10 -12.52
N PHE A 7 -3.95 -3.92 -12.50
CA PHE A 7 -4.28 -3.23 -11.26
C PHE A 7 -5.46 -3.90 -10.55
N LYS A 8 -5.34 -4.06 -9.24
CA LYS A 8 -6.34 -4.69 -8.36
C LYS A 8 -6.70 -3.77 -7.21
N ARG A 9 -7.93 -3.88 -6.69
CA ARG A 9 -8.36 -3.13 -5.52
C ARG A 9 -7.54 -3.53 -4.29
N ILE A 10 -7.18 -2.54 -3.48
CA ILE A 10 -6.56 -2.79 -2.17
C ILE A 10 -7.66 -3.24 -1.19
N PRO A 11 -7.42 -4.27 -0.35
CA PRO A 11 -8.39 -4.68 0.66
C PRO A 11 -8.81 -3.52 1.58
N ARG A 12 -10.11 -3.44 1.87
CA ARG A 12 -10.66 -2.40 2.75
C ARG A 12 -10.05 -2.54 4.15
N GLY A 13 -9.69 -1.39 4.75
CA GLY A 13 -9.10 -1.34 6.09
C GLY A 13 -7.60 -1.68 6.16
N GLN A 14 -6.95 -2.11 5.07
CA GLN A 14 -5.52 -2.39 5.07
C GLN A 14 -4.67 -1.11 5.16
N ILE A 15 -5.08 -0.07 4.44
CA ILE A 15 -4.44 1.25 4.42
C ILE A 15 -5.45 2.35 4.73
N SER A 16 -4.95 3.50 5.17
CA SER A 16 -5.70 4.75 5.27
C SER A 16 -5.08 5.81 4.35
N MET A 17 -5.90 6.78 3.96
CA MET A 17 -5.45 7.96 3.23
C MET A 17 -5.54 9.18 4.14
N PRO A 18 -4.61 10.14 4.05
CA PRO A 18 -4.54 11.29 4.95
C PRO A 18 -5.71 12.28 4.76
N ARG A 19 -6.47 12.13 3.67
CA ARG A 19 -7.61 12.98 3.29
C ARG A 19 -8.74 12.14 2.70
N PRO A 20 -9.98 12.65 2.68
CA PRO A 20 -11.10 11.95 2.06
C PRO A 20 -10.81 11.55 0.61
N VAL A 21 -11.07 10.29 0.29
CA VAL A 21 -10.90 9.71 -1.05
C VAL A 21 -12.01 8.68 -1.29
N ASP A 22 -12.31 8.43 -2.56
CA ASP A 22 -13.08 7.26 -2.96
C ASP A 22 -12.18 6.01 -2.93
N LEU A 23 -12.44 5.13 -1.95
CA LEU A 23 -11.67 3.91 -1.75
C LEU A 23 -11.84 2.90 -2.90
N ASP A 24 -12.91 2.98 -3.71
CA ASP A 24 -13.07 2.12 -4.89
C ASP A 24 -12.12 2.51 -6.03
N ARG A 25 -11.45 3.66 -5.93
CA ARG A 25 -10.43 4.14 -6.86
C ARG A 25 -9.00 3.84 -6.40
N LEU A 26 -8.81 3.29 -5.21
CA LEU A 26 -7.49 2.85 -4.73
C LEU A 26 -7.16 1.47 -5.32
N LEU A 27 -6.17 1.46 -6.21
CA LEU A 27 -5.71 0.28 -6.91
C LEU A 27 -4.21 0.08 -6.70
N SER A 28 -3.76 -1.16 -6.76
CA SER A 28 -2.35 -1.54 -6.66
C SER A 28 -1.95 -2.47 -7.80
N HIS A 29 -0.69 -2.37 -8.21
CA HIS A 29 -0.02 -3.32 -9.09
C HIS A 29 1.33 -3.65 -8.45
N GLU A 30 1.57 -4.91 -8.15
CA GLU A 30 2.79 -5.33 -7.45
C GLU A 30 4.00 -5.31 -8.39
N ILE A 31 5.07 -4.65 -7.97
CA ILE A 31 6.39 -4.77 -8.63
C ILE A 31 7.10 -6.04 -8.13
N ALA A 32 7.01 -6.32 -6.82
CA ALA A 32 7.51 -7.53 -6.20
C ALA A 32 6.33 -8.33 -5.63
N PRO A 33 6.28 -9.66 -5.82
CA PRO A 33 5.19 -10.49 -5.30
C PRO A 33 5.01 -10.32 -3.79
N GLY A 34 3.76 -10.11 -3.35
CA GLY A 34 3.41 -9.92 -1.94
C GLY A 34 3.82 -8.57 -1.36
N ALA A 35 4.17 -7.58 -2.19
CA ALA A 35 4.46 -6.24 -1.70
C ALA A 35 3.24 -5.56 -1.07
N VAL A 36 2.04 -5.75 -1.64
CA VAL A 36 0.84 -5.06 -1.19
C VAL A 36 0.36 -5.59 0.16
N SER A 37 0.53 -6.88 0.46
CA SER A 37 0.12 -7.43 1.77
C SER A 37 0.90 -6.84 2.94
N ARG A 38 2.12 -6.34 2.70
CA ARG A 38 2.95 -5.66 3.70
C ARG A 38 2.67 -4.16 3.79
N LEU A 39 1.93 -3.59 2.83
CA LEU A 39 1.58 -2.18 2.81
C LEU A 39 0.41 -1.93 3.77
N VAL A 40 0.72 -1.43 4.97
CA VAL A 40 -0.26 -1.16 6.03
C VAL A 40 -0.10 0.25 6.58
N GLY A 41 -1.18 0.80 7.15
CA GLY A 41 -1.18 2.12 7.77
C GLY A 41 -1.49 3.26 6.80
N GLU A 42 -1.11 4.48 7.17
CA GLU A 42 -1.38 5.67 6.38
C GLU A 42 -0.42 5.81 5.20
N VAL A 43 -0.98 6.01 4.00
CA VAL A 43 -0.21 6.35 2.81
C VAL A 43 0.25 7.80 2.92
N CYS A 44 1.56 7.99 3.06
CA CYS A 44 2.20 9.30 3.11
C CYS A 44 3.36 9.37 2.11
N HIS A 45 3.94 10.56 1.98
CA HIS A 45 5.19 10.70 1.22
C HIS A 45 6.33 9.98 1.97
N ALA A 46 7.29 9.42 1.23
CA ALA A 46 8.34 8.58 1.80
C ALA A 46 9.23 9.29 2.85
N ASP A 47 9.36 10.62 2.76
CA ASP A 47 10.09 11.44 3.75
C ASP A 47 9.37 11.56 5.11
N GLN A 48 8.06 11.34 5.14
CA GLN A 48 7.20 11.40 6.32
C GLN A 48 6.94 10.00 6.91
N ALA A 49 7.31 8.95 6.18
CA ALA A 49 7.09 7.58 6.59
C ALA A 49 7.88 7.29 7.87
N ARG A 50 7.16 6.96 8.95
CA ARG A 50 7.76 6.43 10.17
C ARG A 50 8.11 4.96 9.93
N VAL A 51 9.27 4.73 9.33
CA VAL A 51 9.81 3.39 9.17
C VAL A 51 10.21 2.92 10.56
N ALA A 52 9.48 1.95 11.12
CA ALA A 52 9.97 1.21 12.27
C ALA A 52 11.35 0.68 11.87
N ALA A 53 12.38 0.91 12.72
CA ALA A 53 13.74 0.47 12.45
C ALA A 53 13.69 -0.94 11.88
N HIS A 54 14.27 -1.12 10.69
CA HIS A 54 14.31 -2.41 10.01
C HIS A 54 14.91 -3.40 11.02
N VAL A 55 14.05 -4.21 11.65
CA VAL A 55 14.52 -5.40 12.34
C VAL A 55 15.02 -6.25 11.19
N ALA A 56 16.33 -6.19 10.96
CA ALA A 56 17.01 -7.14 10.09
C ALA A 56 16.46 -8.50 10.51
N ALA A 57 15.68 -9.11 9.62
CA ALA A 57 15.04 -10.37 9.92
C ALA A 57 16.14 -11.32 10.39
N MET A 58 16.04 -11.75 11.65
CA MET A 58 16.86 -12.84 12.16
C MET A 58 16.59 -14.07 11.29
N ALA A 59 17.54 -14.36 10.38
CA ALA A 59 17.98 -15.69 9.95
C ALA A 59 19.04 -15.54 8.87
#